data_AF-A0A3B0UP62-F1
#
_entry.id   AF-A0A3B0UP62-F1
#
_cell.length_a   1.000
_cell.length_b   1.000
_cell.length_c   1.000
_cell.angle_alpha   90.00
_cell.angle_beta   90.00
_cell.angle_gamma   90.00
#
_symmetry.space_group_name_H-M   'P 1'
#
loop_
_entity.id
_entity.type
_entity.pdbx_description
1 polymer ?
#
loop_
_entity_poly.entity_id
_entity_poly.type
_entity_poly.pdbx_seq_one_letter_code
_entity_poly.pdbx_strand_id
1 'polypeptide(L)'
;MKNVYLLLFVVLFVSGCYSYREYPVEYDYSYYGKFKKYKSFAFLENNTAITDSTVSYVVIEDIIKSRLQTQGYNYKLEKPNLLVSYKIYYDSLSFRGYDQPDIETWAKSAKEDIEYNPRKYDLRKGTLLIQLYDRKQE
;
A
#
# COMPACT_ATOMS: atom_id res chain seq x y z
N MET A 1 -29.12 -40.05 16.82
CA MET A 1 -29.44 -39.43 15.51
C MET A 1 -29.80 -37.95 15.62
N LYS A 2 -30.62 -37.51 16.60
CA LYS A 2 -31.01 -36.09 16.78
C LYS A 2 -29.84 -35.11 16.94
N ASN A 3 -28.77 -35.53 17.62
CA ASN A 3 -27.58 -34.69 17.84
C ASN A 3 -26.71 -34.51 16.57
N VAL A 4 -26.81 -35.43 15.61
CA VAL A 4 -26.07 -35.32 14.33
C VAL A 4 -26.69 -34.23 13.45
N TYR A 5 -28.02 -34.15 13.40
CA TYR A 5 -28.72 -33.09 12.69
C TYR A 5 -28.47 -31.70 13.30
N LEU A 6 -28.37 -31.62 14.63
CA LEU A 6 -28.01 -30.37 15.32
C LEU A 6 -26.59 -29.91 14.93
N LEU A 7 -25.63 -30.84 14.90
CA LEU A 7 -24.23 -30.55 14.55
C LEU A 7 -24.10 -30.12 13.07
N LEU A 8 -24.86 -30.76 12.18
CA LEU A 8 -24.93 -30.39 10.77
C LEU A 8 -25.54 -28.99 10.56
N PHE A 9 -26.54 -28.63 11.38
CA PHE A 9 -27.15 -27.30 11.36
C PHE A 9 -26.17 -26.22 11.83
N VAL A 10 -25.38 -26.49 12.87
CA VAL A 10 -24.35 -25.54 13.37
C VAL A 10 -23.27 -25.31 12.32
N VAL A 11 -22.79 -26.34 11.62
CA VAL A 11 -21.77 -26.18 10.56
C VAL A 11 -22.27 -25.29 9.41
N LEU A 12 -23.55 -25.43 9.04
CA LEU A 12 -24.21 -24.61 8.01
C LEU A 12 -24.30 -23.11 8.39
N PHE A 13 -24.46 -22.79 9.67
CA PHE A 13 -24.51 -21.40 10.14
C PHE A 13 -23.13 -20.76 10.28
N VAL A 14 -22.07 -21.55 10.49
CA VAL A 14 -20.71 -21.02 10.67
C VAL A 14 -19.99 -20.79 9.33
N SER A 15 -20.45 -21.37 8.22
CA SER A 15 -19.89 -21.14 6.87
C SER A 15 -20.19 -19.77 6.24
N GLY A 16 -20.97 -18.90 6.91
CA GLY A 16 -21.57 -17.71 6.30
C GLY A 16 -20.76 -16.41 6.29
N CYS A 17 -19.58 -16.32 6.92
CA CYS A 17 -18.90 -15.02 7.08
C CYS A 17 -17.42 -15.07 6.68
N TYR A 18 -17.16 -15.06 5.37
CA TYR A 18 -15.89 -14.56 4.83
C TYR A 18 -16.17 -13.84 3.50
N SER A 19 -16.70 -12.61 3.57
CA SER A 19 -16.74 -11.72 2.41
C SER A 19 -15.41 -10.98 2.33
N TYR A 20 -14.41 -11.63 1.72
CA TYR A 20 -13.13 -11.00 1.41
C TYR A 20 -13.28 -10.20 0.12
N ARG A 21 -13.23 -8.87 0.21
CA ARG A 21 -13.11 -8.00 -0.96
C ARG A 21 -11.63 -7.71 -1.18
N GLU A 22 -11.04 -8.38 -2.16
CA GLU A 22 -9.75 -7.95 -2.71
C GLU A 22 -9.99 -6.68 -3.51
N TYR A 23 -9.53 -5.55 -2.97
CA TYR A 23 -9.39 -4.36 -3.80
C TYR A 23 -8.13 -4.53 -4.64
N PRO A 24 -8.18 -4.24 -5.95
CA PRO A 24 -7.00 -4.34 -6.79
C PRO A 24 -5.94 -3.35 -6.28
N VAL A 25 -4.76 -3.88 -5.95
CA VAL A 25 -3.60 -3.08 -5.55
C VAL A 25 -2.57 -3.21 -6.67
N GLU A 26 -2.34 -2.11 -7.37
CA GLU A 26 -1.23 -1.99 -8.33
C GLU A 26 -0.08 -1.28 -7.62
N TYR A 27 1.15 -1.73 -7.85
CA TYR A 27 2.35 -1.11 -7.29
C TYR A 27 3.51 -1.19 -8.27
N ASP A 28 4.31 -0.14 -8.27
CA ASP A 28 5.58 -0.07 -8.99
C ASP A 28 6.68 0.31 -8.00
N TYR A 29 7.94 0.03 -8.35
CA TYR A 29 9.09 0.34 -7.53
C TYR A 29 10.31 0.75 -8.37
N SER A 30 11.23 1.50 -7.77
CA SER A 30 12.47 1.87 -8.45
C SER A 30 13.47 0.73 -8.40
N TYR A 31 14.03 0.34 -9.56
CA TYR A 31 15.18 -0.56 -9.63
C TYR A 31 16.43 0.02 -8.96
N TYR A 32 16.52 1.34 -8.79
CA TYR A 32 17.58 1.99 -8.00
C TYR A 32 17.26 2.04 -6.49
N GLY A 33 16.12 1.48 -6.09
CA GLY A 33 15.65 1.52 -4.71
C GLY A 33 16.53 0.69 -3.77
N LYS A 34 17.02 1.33 -2.71
CA LYS A 34 17.86 0.70 -1.67
C LYS A 34 16.99 0.06 -0.58
N PHE A 35 16.03 -0.79 -0.94
CA PHE A 35 14.98 -1.32 -0.04
C PHE A 35 15.52 -2.00 1.23
N LYS A 36 16.67 -2.68 1.15
CA LYS A 36 17.33 -3.32 2.31
C LYS A 36 17.84 -2.30 3.34
N LYS A 37 18.12 -1.05 2.92
CA LYS A 37 18.68 0.03 3.75
C LYS A 37 17.61 0.92 4.37
N TYR A 38 16.40 0.93 3.82
CA TYR A 38 15.31 1.73 4.36
C TYR A 38 14.79 1.10 5.65
N LYS A 39 14.88 1.82 6.78
CA LYS A 39 14.47 1.34 8.11
C LYS A 39 13.47 2.26 8.80
N SER A 40 13.30 3.47 8.29
CA SER A 40 12.44 4.47 8.89
C SER A 40 11.67 5.27 7.86
N PHE A 41 10.50 5.76 8.24
CA PHE A 41 9.65 6.60 7.41
C PHE A 41 9.03 7.74 8.21
N ALA A 42 8.65 8.79 7.52
CA ALA A 42 7.74 9.83 8.01
C ALA A 42 6.78 10.24 6.90
N PHE A 43 5.64 10.80 7.28
CA PHE A 43 4.75 11.44 6.32
C PHE A 43 5.35 12.78 5.89
N LEU A 44 5.18 13.12 4.61
CA LEU A 44 5.38 14.49 4.15
C LEU A 44 4.30 15.34 4.80
N GLU A 45 4.70 16.33 5.60
CA GLU A 45 3.79 17.34 6.14
C GLU A 45 3.21 18.16 4.98
N ASN A 46 2.12 17.69 4.41
CA ASN A 46 1.38 18.43 3.43
C ASN A 46 0.49 19.43 4.18
N ASN A 47 0.90 20.70 4.20
CA ASN A 47 0.02 21.85 4.49
C ASN A 47 -1.04 22.03 3.37
N THR A 48 -1.71 20.96 2.97
CA THR A 48 -2.76 21.02 1.96
C THR A 48 -4.09 21.29 2.66
N ALA A 49 -4.38 22.58 2.75
CA ALA A 49 -5.70 23.12 3.00
C ALA A 49 -6.78 22.42 2.16
N ILE A 50 -7.61 21.57 2.77
CA ILE A 50 -8.99 21.30 2.33
C ILE A 50 -9.86 21.07 3.59
N THR A 51 -10.84 21.93 3.73
CA THR A 51 -11.61 22.34 4.90
C THR A 51 -12.71 21.38 5.41
N ASP A 52 -12.69 20.07 5.11
CA ASP A 52 -13.78 19.18 5.59
C ASP A 52 -13.42 17.70 5.85
N SER A 53 -12.16 17.29 5.67
CA SER A 53 -11.78 15.85 5.62
C SER A 53 -10.80 15.37 6.70
N THR A 54 -10.56 16.16 7.75
CA THR A 54 -9.54 15.90 8.81
C THR A 54 -9.61 14.49 9.40
N VAL A 55 -10.82 13.95 9.61
CA VAL A 55 -11.02 12.59 10.15
C VAL A 55 -10.52 11.50 9.19
N SER A 56 -10.72 11.67 7.88
CA SER A 56 -10.27 10.69 6.89
C SER A 56 -8.75 10.64 6.77
N TYR A 57 -8.06 11.78 6.94
CA TYR A 57 -6.60 11.85 6.86
C TYR A 57 -5.94 11.09 8.01
N VAL A 58 -6.39 11.32 9.25
CA VAL A 58 -5.85 10.63 10.44
C VAL A 58 -6.00 9.11 10.31
N VAL A 59 -7.17 8.64 9.88
CA VAL A 59 -7.43 7.20 9.71
C VAL A 59 -6.53 6.60 8.63
N ILE A 60 -6.32 7.29 7.51
CA ILE A 60 -5.46 6.81 6.43
C ILE A 60 -3.99 6.76 6.88
N GLU A 61 -3.51 7.79 7.56
CA GLU A 61 -2.15 7.79 8.11
C GLU A 61 -1.93 6.69 9.12
N ASP A 62 -2.88 6.46 10.04
CA ASP A 62 -2.79 5.39 11.02
C ASP A 62 -2.73 4.00 10.35
N ILE A 63 -3.52 3.78 9.29
CA ILE A 63 -3.49 2.53 8.52
C ILE A 63 -2.16 2.37 7.79
N ILE A 64 -1.69 3.41 7.08
CA ILE A 64 -0.40 3.37 6.36
C ILE A 64 0.74 3.13 7.35
N LYS A 65 0.73 3.84 8.48
CA LYS A 65 1.71 3.72 9.55
C LYS A 65 1.73 2.30 10.11
N SER A 66 0.57 1.76 10.47
CA SER A 66 0.44 0.39 10.99
C SER A 66 0.95 -0.65 9.99
N ARG A 67 0.61 -0.50 8.70
CA ARG A 67 1.08 -1.38 7.64
C ARG A 67 2.60 -1.37 7.50
N LEU A 68 3.21 -0.18 7.43
CA LEU A 68 4.67 -0.03 7.32
C LEU A 68 5.40 -0.55 8.57
N GLN A 69 4.85 -0.31 9.77
CA GLN A 69 5.40 -0.87 11.00
C GLN A 69 5.35 -2.40 11.03
N THR A 70 4.26 -2.99 10.55
CA THR A 70 4.14 -4.46 10.42
C THR A 70 5.16 -5.03 9.43
N GLN A 71 5.53 -4.27 8.40
CA GLN A 71 6.59 -4.61 7.44
C GLN A 71 8.01 -4.36 7.96
N GLY A 72 8.16 -3.86 9.20
CA GLY A 72 9.44 -3.66 9.87
C GLY A 72 10.06 -2.27 9.72
N TYR A 73 9.32 -1.28 9.23
CA TYR A 73 9.77 0.12 9.20
C TYR A 73 9.41 0.85 10.50
N ASN A 74 10.29 1.74 10.95
CA ASN A 74 10.06 2.54 12.16
C ASN A 74 9.60 3.96 11.81
N TYR A 75 8.56 4.46 12.48
CA TYR A 75 8.14 5.85 12.32
C TYR A 75 9.19 6.79 12.96
N LYS A 76 9.75 7.72 12.20
CA LYS A 76 10.78 8.66 12.67
C LYS A 76 10.71 10.00 11.95
N LEU A 77 10.35 11.06 12.67
CA LEU A 77 10.28 12.43 12.13
C LEU A 77 11.66 12.98 11.73
N GLU A 78 12.68 12.77 12.56
CA GLU A 78 14.01 13.30 12.27
C GLU A 78 14.76 12.41 11.28
N LYS A 79 15.03 12.95 10.09
CA LYS A 79 15.88 12.31 9.06
C LYS A 79 15.43 10.87 8.71
N PRO A 80 14.15 10.63 8.33
CA PRO A 80 13.68 9.30 7.93
C PRO A 80 14.44 8.75 6.71
N ASN A 81 14.32 7.47 6.40
CA ASN A 81 14.82 6.95 5.12
C ASN A 81 13.83 7.23 3.99
N LEU A 82 12.54 7.04 4.28
CA LEU A 82 11.45 7.22 3.34
C LEU A 82 10.53 8.37 3.75
N LEU A 83 10.09 9.13 2.76
CA LEU A 83 9.05 10.14 2.90
C LEU A 83 7.79 9.61 2.24
N VAL A 84 6.67 9.62 2.96
CA VAL A 84 5.40 9.05 2.50
C VAL A 84 4.43 10.18 2.15
N SER A 85 3.91 10.21 0.93
CA SER A 85 2.76 11.02 0.55
C SER A 85 1.59 10.14 0.16
N TYR A 86 0.37 10.68 0.27
CA TYR A 86 -0.82 10.00 -0.21
C TYR A 86 -1.86 10.99 -0.72
N LYS A 87 -2.72 10.53 -1.62
CA LYS A 87 -3.82 11.33 -2.19
C LYS A 87 -4.98 10.44 -2.59
N ILE A 88 -6.20 10.88 -2.28
CA ILE A 88 -7.43 10.26 -2.75
C ILE A 88 -7.84 10.92 -4.06
N TYR A 89 -8.14 10.11 -5.07
CA TYR A 89 -8.74 10.55 -6.32
C TYR A 89 -10.20 10.12 -6.35
N TYR A 90 -11.10 11.09 -6.33
CA TYR A 90 -12.54 10.85 -6.37
C TYR A 90 -13.05 10.55 -7.78
N ASP A 91 -12.31 10.96 -8.82
CA ASP A 91 -12.58 10.65 -10.22
C ASP A 91 -11.67 9.54 -10.76
N SER A 92 -12.05 8.94 -11.89
CA SER A 92 -11.18 8.01 -12.62
C SER A 92 -9.98 8.73 -13.21
N LEU A 93 -8.80 8.10 -13.18
CA LEU A 93 -7.58 8.67 -13.77
C LEU A 93 -6.77 7.62 -14.52
N SER A 94 -6.06 8.08 -15.54
CA SER A 94 -5.06 7.30 -16.27
C SER A 94 -3.70 7.53 -15.62
N PHE A 95 -3.12 6.49 -15.04
CA PHE A 95 -1.78 6.54 -14.45
C PHE A 95 -0.78 5.80 -15.34
N ARG A 96 0.45 6.30 -15.41
CA ARG A 96 1.56 5.60 -16.07
C ARG A 96 2.38 4.90 -15.01
N GLY A 97 2.51 3.60 -15.15
CA GLY A 97 3.37 2.77 -14.34
C GLY A 97 4.26 1.88 -15.17
N TYR A 98 4.68 0.76 -14.60
CA TYR A 98 5.63 -0.16 -15.23
C TYR A 98 5.24 -1.62 -15.03
N ASP A 99 5.49 -2.44 -16.03
CA ASP A 99 5.40 -3.89 -15.90
C ASP A 99 6.69 -4.42 -15.28
N GLN A 100 6.62 -4.82 -14.00
CA GLN A 100 7.77 -5.19 -13.19
C GLN A 100 7.56 -6.56 -12.55
N PRO A 101 8.63 -7.34 -12.33
CA PRO A 101 8.53 -8.58 -11.59
C PRO A 101 8.13 -8.32 -10.13
N ASP A 102 7.69 -9.37 -9.45
CA ASP A 102 7.45 -9.32 -8.01
C ASP A 102 8.69 -8.78 -7.26
N ILE A 103 8.46 -7.83 -6.35
CA ILE A 103 9.54 -7.10 -5.68
C ILE A 103 10.44 -8.03 -4.85
N GLU A 104 9.88 -9.07 -4.21
CA GLU A 104 10.66 -10.03 -3.42
C GLU A 104 11.56 -10.88 -4.32
N THR A 105 11.06 -11.21 -5.51
CA THR A 105 11.84 -11.92 -6.53
C THR A 105 12.97 -11.06 -7.05
N TRP A 106 12.70 -9.79 -7.40
CA TRP A 106 13.74 -8.86 -7.87
C TRP A 106 14.76 -8.52 -6.78
N ALA A 107 14.34 -8.30 -5.53
CA ALA A 107 15.19 -7.89 -4.40
C ALA A 107 16.27 -8.93 -4.02
N LYS A 108 16.13 -10.18 -4.47
CA LYS A 108 17.18 -11.22 -4.37
C LYS A 108 18.38 -10.89 -5.25
N SER A 109 18.14 -10.38 -6.45
CA SER A 109 19.18 -10.02 -7.42
C SER A 109 19.64 -8.57 -7.29
N ALA A 110 18.73 -7.66 -6.92
CA ALA A 110 18.96 -6.21 -6.85
C ALA A 110 19.64 -5.64 -8.11
N LYS A 111 19.28 -6.17 -9.29
CA LYS A 111 19.78 -5.69 -10.58
C LYS A 111 19.18 -4.33 -10.91
N GLU A 112 20.05 -3.37 -11.21
CA GLU A 112 19.67 -2.00 -11.57
C GLU A 112 19.64 -1.80 -13.10
N ASP A 113 20.30 -2.69 -13.86
CA ASP A 113 20.43 -2.67 -15.32
C ASP A 113 19.22 -3.26 -16.06
N ILE A 114 18.01 -2.99 -15.53
CA ILE A 114 16.75 -3.45 -16.11
C ILE A 114 16.02 -2.25 -16.70
N GLU A 115 15.61 -2.37 -17.96
CA GLU A 115 14.80 -1.34 -18.61
C GLU A 115 13.38 -1.33 -18.03
N TYR A 116 12.85 -0.14 -17.81
CA TYR A 116 11.48 0.04 -17.36
C TYR A 116 10.53 -0.17 -18.55
N ASN A 117 9.67 -1.19 -18.47
CA ASN A 117 8.64 -1.43 -19.47
C ASN A 117 7.35 -0.66 -19.11
N PRO A 118 6.98 0.43 -19.81
CA PRO A 118 5.85 1.27 -19.41
C PRO A 118 4.51 0.55 -19.57
N ARG A 119 3.66 0.67 -18.56
CA ARG A 119 2.28 0.18 -18.55
C ARG A 119 1.33 1.31 -18.19
N LYS A 120 0.11 1.28 -18.73
CA LYS A 120 -0.95 2.21 -18.37
C LYS A 120 -1.90 1.53 -17.37
N TYR A 121 -2.18 2.21 -16.26
CA TYR A 121 -3.21 1.82 -15.31
C TYR A 121 -4.42 2.73 -15.49
N ASP A 122 -5.60 2.14 -15.71
CA ASP A 122 -6.86 2.87 -15.69
C ASP A 122 -7.47 2.72 -14.29
N LEU A 123 -7.13 3.67 -13.39
CA LEU A 123 -7.54 3.64 -12.00
C LEU A 123 -8.98 4.16 -11.86
N ARG A 124 -9.80 3.42 -11.11
CA ARG A 124 -11.22 3.72 -10.92
C ARG A 124 -11.42 4.87 -9.94
N LYS A 125 -12.62 5.45 -9.94
CA LYS A 125 -13.03 6.44 -8.93
C LYS A 125 -12.83 5.90 -7.50
N GLY A 126 -12.41 6.77 -6.59
CA GLY A 126 -12.14 6.40 -5.19
C GLY A 126 -10.80 5.69 -4.99
N THR A 127 -9.79 5.98 -5.81
CA THR A 127 -8.44 5.38 -5.69
C THR A 127 -7.60 6.14 -4.68
N LEU A 128 -6.97 5.42 -3.75
CA LEU A 128 -5.93 5.93 -2.86
C LEU A 128 -4.55 5.68 -3.49
N LEU A 129 -3.86 6.76 -3.86
CA LEU A 129 -2.47 6.70 -4.30
C LEU A 129 -1.56 6.94 -3.10
N ILE A 130 -0.58 6.06 -2.88
CA ILE A 130 0.45 6.19 -1.86
C ILE A 130 1.81 6.20 -2.55
N GLN A 131 2.66 7.16 -2.24
CA GLN A 131 4.00 7.26 -2.81
C GLN A 131 5.05 7.31 -1.70
N LEU A 132 6.14 6.57 -1.89
CA LEU A 132 7.28 6.53 -0.98
C LEU A 132 8.50 7.05 -1.72
N TYR A 133 9.10 8.12 -1.21
CA TYR A 133 10.29 8.74 -1.78
C TYR A 133 11.52 8.42 -0.92
N ASP A 134 12.65 8.11 -1.54
CA ASP A 134 13.93 8.06 -0.82
C ASP A 134 14.33 9.50 -0.46
N ARG A 135 14.42 9.81 0.84
CA ARG A 135 14.81 11.15 1.31
C ARG A 135 16.21 11.54 0.83
N LYS A 136 17.10 10.55 0.67
CA LYS A 136 18.51 10.75 0.35
C LYS A 136 18.82 10.60 -1.14
N GLN A 137 17.84 10.75 -2.02
CA GLN A 137 18.14 10.70 -3.46
C GLN A 137 19.13 11.84 -3.80
N GLU A 138 20.41 11.47 -3.87
CA GLU A 138 21.54 12.20 -4.48
C GLU A 138 21.54 11.93 -5.98
#